data_AF-A0A851XMF2-F1
#
_entry.id   AF-A0A851XMF2-F1
#
_cell.length_a   1.000
_cell.length_b   1.000
_cell.length_c   1.000
_cell.angle_alpha   90.00
_cell.angle_beta   90.00
_cell.angle_gamma   90.00
#
_symmetry.space_group_name_H-M   'P 1'
#
loop_
_entity.id
_entity.type
_entity.pdbx_description
1 polymer ?
#
loop_
_entity_poly.entity_id
_entity_poly.type
_entity_poly.pdbx_seq_one_letter_code
_entity_poly.pdbx_strand_id
1 'polypeptide(L)'
;GIILVHDLTNKKSSQNLYRWSLEALNRDVVPTGVLVTNGDYDREQFADNQIPLLVIGTKLDQISETKRNEVLTRTAFLAEDFNAEEINLDCTNPRYLAAGSSNAVKLSRFFDKVIEKRYFLRDGNQVCHFS
;
A
#
# COMPACT_ATOMS: atom_id res chain seq x y z
N GLY A 1 1.89 5.30 8.01
CA GLY A 1 1.43 4.54 6.84
C GLY A 1 2.61 3.92 6.15
N ILE A 2 2.37 3.02 5.20
CA ILE A 2 3.40 2.36 4.40
C ILE A 2 3.04 2.53 2.92
N ILE A 3 4.04 2.88 2.10
CA ILE A 3 3.91 2.92 0.64
C ILE A 3 4.63 1.70 0.07
N LEU A 4 3.89 0.82 -0.58
CA LEU A 4 4.40 -0.40 -1.21
C LEU A 4 4.67 -0.10 -2.69
N VAL A 5 5.95 0.03 -3.04
CA VAL A 5 6.36 0.41 -4.40
C VAL A 5 6.81 -0.82 -5.18
N HIS A 6 6.28 -1.00 -6.38
CA HIS A 6 6.76 -2.03 -7.30
C HIS A 6 6.97 -1.49 -8.72
N ASP A 7 7.70 -2.26 -9.51
CA ASP A 7 7.99 -1.97 -10.91
C ASP A 7 6.98 -2.72 -11.79
N LEU A 8 6.25 -2.00 -12.63
CA LEU A 8 5.22 -2.58 -13.51
C LEU A 8 5.81 -3.52 -14.56
N THR A 9 7.09 -3.33 -14.91
CA THR A 9 7.83 -4.17 -15.86
C THR A 9 8.35 -5.46 -15.22
N ASN A 10 8.39 -5.52 -13.88
CA ASN A 10 8.93 -6.65 -13.12
C ASN A 10 7.87 -7.28 -12.21
N LYS A 11 7.20 -8.33 -12.69
CA LYS A 11 6.20 -9.10 -11.92
C LYS A 11 6.73 -9.67 -10.60
N LYS A 12 8.04 -9.93 -10.48
CA LYS A 12 8.62 -10.42 -9.22
C LYS A 12 8.63 -9.34 -8.14
N SER A 13 8.79 -8.07 -8.52
CA SER A 13 8.76 -6.95 -7.57
C SER A 13 7.39 -6.83 -6.90
N SER A 14 6.29 -7.01 -7.64
CA SER A 14 4.94 -6.98 -7.07
C SER A 14 4.69 -8.16 -6.13
N GLN A 15 5.18 -9.36 -6.46
CA GLN A 15 5.09 -10.54 -5.59
C GLN A 15 5.87 -10.38 -4.29
N ASN A 16 6.98 -9.63 -4.31
CA ASN A 16 7.76 -9.40 -3.09
C ASN A 16 7.07 -8.43 -2.12
N LEU A 17 6.08 -7.64 -2.58
CA LEU A 17 5.34 -6.73 -1.71
C LEU A 17 4.64 -7.46 -0.55
N TYR A 18 4.16 -8.69 -0.76
CA TYR A 18 3.56 -9.49 0.31
C TYR A 18 4.57 -9.79 1.42
N ARG A 19 5.82 -10.10 1.07
CA ARG A 19 6.87 -10.36 2.06
C ARG A 19 7.26 -9.08 2.80
N TRP A 20 7.39 -7.98 2.06
CA TRP A 20 7.77 -6.68 2.63
C TRP A 20 6.67 -6.10 3.52
N SER A 21 5.40 -6.27 3.17
CA SER A 21 4.30 -5.83 4.02
C SER A 21 4.26 -6.61 5.32
N LEU A 22 4.39 -7.94 5.28
CA LEU A 22 4.48 -8.77 6.48
C LEU A 22 5.67 -8.38 7.37
N GLU A 23 6.85 -8.15 6.79
CA GLU A 23 8.03 -7.69 7.53
C GLU A 23 7.77 -6.34 8.22
N ALA A 24 7.13 -5.40 7.54
CA ALA A 24 6.86 -4.08 8.08
C ALA A 24 5.76 -4.09 9.16
N LEU A 25 4.76 -4.95 9.03
CA LEU A 25 3.63 -5.06 9.97
C LEU A 25 3.96 -5.90 11.21
N ASN A 26 4.84 -6.90 11.10
CA ASN A 26 5.16 -7.84 12.19
C ASN A 26 6.39 -7.44 13.03
N ARG A 27 6.87 -6.18 12.93
CA ARG A 27 8.14 -5.75 13.56
C ARG A 27 8.23 -5.88 15.09
N ASP A 28 7.10 -6.03 15.79
CA ASP A 28 7.05 -6.13 17.26
C ASP A 28 7.00 -7.57 17.79
N VAL A 29 7.03 -8.58 16.92
CA VAL A 29 7.13 -9.99 17.33
C VAL A 29 8.61 -10.35 17.43
N VAL A 30 9.08 -10.66 18.65
CA VAL A 30 10.41 -11.21 18.94
C VAL A 30 10.74 -12.27 17.88
N PRO A 31 11.95 -12.33 17.30
CA PRO A 31 12.26 -13.31 16.26
C PRO A 31 12.33 -14.72 16.86
N THR A 32 11.18 -15.35 17.07
CA THR A 32 11.07 -16.80 17.07
C THR A 32 11.37 -17.21 15.65
N GLY A 33 12.42 -18.00 15.46
CA GLY A 33 12.99 -18.41 14.16
C GLY A 33 12.06 -19.21 13.26
N VAL A 34 10.88 -18.68 12.95
CA VAL A 34 9.95 -19.18 11.96
C VAL A 34 10.44 -18.61 10.63
N LEU A 35 11.22 -19.43 9.95
CA LEU A 35 11.50 -19.31 8.53
C LEU A 35 10.21 -18.96 7.81
N VAL A 36 10.20 -17.85 7.08
CA VAL A 36 9.16 -17.49 6.12
C VAL A 36 9.16 -18.58 5.05
N THR A 37 8.49 -19.69 5.35
CA THR A 37 7.97 -20.59 4.31
C THR A 37 6.97 -19.77 3.50
N ASN A 38 6.58 -20.26 2.34
CA ASN A 38 5.50 -19.65 1.56
C ASN A 38 4.15 -19.81 2.31
N GLY A 39 4.09 -19.34 3.55
CA GLY A 39 2.94 -19.38 4.44
C GLY A 39 1.83 -18.56 3.80
N ASP A 40 0.68 -19.18 3.74
CA ASP A 40 -0.47 -18.77 2.98
C ASP A 40 -0.78 -17.29 3.22
N TYR A 41 -0.81 -16.54 2.12
CA TYR A 41 -1.24 -15.16 2.12
C TYR A 41 -2.65 -15.07 2.69
N ASP A 42 -2.78 -14.51 3.89
CA ASP A 42 -4.08 -14.35 4.54
C ASP A 42 -4.60 -12.92 4.35
N ARG A 43 -5.68 -12.79 3.57
CA ARG A 43 -6.37 -11.51 3.36
C ARG A 43 -6.93 -10.95 4.67
N GLU A 44 -7.27 -11.81 5.64
CA GLU A 44 -7.86 -11.37 6.91
C GLU A 44 -6.85 -10.57 7.74
N GLN A 45 -5.55 -10.90 7.67
CA GLN A 45 -4.49 -10.16 8.36
C GLN A 45 -4.39 -8.69 7.90
N PHE A 46 -4.75 -8.39 6.64
CA PHE A 46 -4.76 -7.03 6.11
C PHE A 46 -6.10 -6.32 6.32
N ALA A 47 -7.20 -7.05 6.51
CA ALA A 47 -8.51 -6.48 6.82
C ALA A 47 -8.51 -5.80 8.20
N ASP A 48 -7.82 -6.39 9.19
CA ASP A 48 -7.70 -5.83 10.54
C ASP A 48 -6.56 -4.80 10.69
N ASN A 49 -5.71 -4.67 9.67
CA ASN A 49 -4.54 -3.82 9.74
C ASN A 49 -4.91 -2.33 9.79
N GLN A 50 -4.60 -1.70 10.93
CA GLN A 50 -4.91 -0.28 11.16
C GLN A 50 -3.94 0.67 10.46
N ILE A 51 -2.81 0.18 9.94
CA ILE A 51 -1.80 1.03 9.29
C ILE A 51 -2.26 1.33 7.86
N PRO A 52 -2.45 2.61 7.46
CA PRO A 52 -2.83 2.92 6.09
C PRO A 52 -1.74 2.50 5.09
N LEU A 53 -2.17 1.83 4.02
CA LEU A 53 -1.33 1.33 2.94
C LEU A 53 -1.66 2.05 1.62
N LEU A 54 -0.65 2.24 0.78
CA LEU A 54 -0.76 2.76 -0.60
C LEU A 54 0.14 1.93 -1.51
N VAL A 55 -0.39 1.41 -2.61
CA VAL A 55 0.41 0.67 -3.62
C VAL A 55 0.78 1.62 -4.76
N ILE A 56 2.07 1.68 -5.11
CA ILE A 56 2.55 2.48 -6.24
C ILE A 56 3.23 1.58 -7.26
N GLY A 57 2.66 1.53 -8.47
CA GLY A 57 3.29 0.91 -9.63
C GLY A 57 4.08 1.94 -10.45
N THR A 58 5.37 1.69 -10.63
CA THR A 58 6.30 2.59 -11.34
C THR A 58 6.61 2.11 -12.75
N LYS A 59 7.24 2.97 -13.56
CA LYS A 59 7.64 2.69 -14.95
C LYS A 59 6.45 2.42 -15.88
N LEU A 60 5.34 3.11 -15.65
CA LEU A 60 4.13 2.97 -16.46
C LEU A 60 4.34 3.36 -17.93
N ASP A 61 5.33 4.20 -18.21
CA ASP A 61 5.81 4.58 -19.54
C ASP A 61 6.44 3.41 -20.31
N GLN A 62 6.98 2.40 -19.61
CA GLN A 62 7.65 1.25 -20.22
C GLN A 62 6.70 0.09 -20.54
N ILE A 63 5.42 0.20 -20.17
CA ILE A 63 4.41 -0.81 -20.45
C ILE A 63 3.81 -0.55 -21.82
N SER A 64 3.94 -1.52 -22.72
CA SER A 64 3.34 -1.43 -24.05
C SER A 64 1.81 -1.34 -23.96
N GLU A 65 1.20 -0.56 -24.85
CA GLU A 65 -0.26 -0.38 -24.90
C GLU A 65 -1.03 -1.71 -24.94
N THR A 66 -0.52 -2.69 -25.70
CA THR A 66 -1.12 -4.03 -25.81
C THR A 66 -1.20 -4.78 -24.46
N LYS A 67 -0.23 -4.54 -23.56
CA LYS A 67 -0.16 -5.20 -22.24
C LYS A 67 -0.67 -4.33 -21.10
N ARG A 68 -0.96 -3.05 -21.37
CA ARG A 68 -1.30 -2.06 -20.35
C ARG A 68 -2.51 -2.47 -19.53
N ASN A 69 -3.60 -2.88 -20.19
CA ASN A 69 -4.82 -3.32 -19.49
C ASN A 69 -4.57 -4.56 -18.62
N GLU A 70 -3.82 -5.56 -19.11
CA GLU A 70 -3.48 -6.75 -18.33
C GLU A 70 -2.69 -6.39 -17.06
N VAL A 71 -1.69 -5.52 -17.22
CA VAL A 71 -0.84 -5.08 -16.11
C VAL A 71 -1.65 -4.29 -15.08
N LEU A 72 -2.51 -3.35 -15.50
CA LEU A 72 -3.34 -2.53 -14.62
C LEU A 72 -4.41 -3.36 -13.88
N THR A 73 -5.05 -4.31 -14.56
CA THR A 73 -6.00 -5.23 -13.89
C THR A 73 -5.29 -6.05 -12.81
N ARG A 74 -4.06 -6.50 -13.08
CA ARG A 74 -3.26 -7.24 -12.09
C ARG A 74 -2.85 -6.36 -10.90
N THR A 75 -2.53 -5.08 -11.10
CA THR A 75 -2.21 -4.18 -9.98
C THR A 75 -3.44 -3.83 -9.15
N ALA A 76 -4.61 -3.72 -9.77
CA ALA A 76 -5.85 -3.46 -9.06
C ALA A 76 -6.14 -4.60 -8.05
N PHE A 77 -6.03 -5.86 -8.47
CA PHE A 77 -6.17 -7.00 -7.57
C PHE A 77 -5.12 -7.02 -6.45
N LEU A 78 -3.88 -6.62 -6.74
CA LEU A 78 -2.82 -6.51 -5.74
C LEU A 78 -3.12 -5.43 -4.69
N ALA A 79 -3.72 -4.32 -5.10
CA ALA A 79 -4.10 -3.25 -4.18
C ALA A 79 -5.31 -3.63 -3.32
N GLU A 80 -6.30 -4.32 -3.91
CA GLU A 80 -7.44 -4.90 -3.19
C GLU A 80 -6.99 -5.90 -2.13
N ASP A 81 -6.02 -6.75 -2.47
CA ASP A 81 -5.37 -7.68 -1.56
C ASP A 81 -4.86 -6.97 -0.29
N PHE A 82 -4.16 -5.85 -0.45
CA PHE A 82 -3.67 -5.05 0.68
C PHE A 82 -4.71 -4.10 1.29
N ASN A 83 -5.97 -4.13 0.84
CA ASN A 83 -7.00 -3.14 1.20
C ASN A 83 -6.48 -1.68 1.06
N ALA A 84 -5.74 -1.43 -0.03
CA ALA A 84 -5.00 -0.21 -0.29
C ALA A 84 -5.51 0.52 -1.54
N GLU A 85 -5.29 1.83 -1.61
CA GLU A 85 -5.42 2.54 -2.89
C GLU A 85 -4.23 2.23 -3.80
N GLU A 86 -4.43 2.33 -5.12
CA GLU A 86 -3.35 2.24 -6.12
C GLU A 86 -3.11 3.54 -6.89
N ILE A 87 -1.84 3.80 -7.17
CA ILE A 87 -1.35 4.81 -8.12
C ILE A 87 -0.33 4.17 -9.05
N ASN A 88 -0.62 4.16 -10.35
CA ASN A 88 0.33 3.74 -11.37
C ASN A 88 0.86 4.99 -12.09
N LEU A 89 2.18 5.16 -12.17
CA LEU A 89 2.80 6.36 -12.73
C LEU A 89 4.17 6.13 -13.38
N ASP A 90 4.60 7.14 -14.13
CA ASP A 90 5.99 7.34 -14.55
C ASP A 90 6.62 8.39 -13.62
N CYS A 91 7.63 7.97 -12.84
CA CYS A 91 8.31 8.83 -11.87
C CYS A 91 9.14 9.95 -12.53
N THR A 92 9.45 9.83 -13.81
CA THR A 92 10.25 10.82 -14.55
C THR A 92 9.39 11.94 -15.13
N ASN A 93 8.06 11.77 -15.14
CA ASN A 93 7.12 12.74 -15.65
C ASN A 93 6.33 13.41 -14.52
N PRO A 94 6.59 14.71 -14.22
CA PRO A 94 5.98 15.40 -13.09
C PRO A 94 4.46 15.56 -13.22
N ARG A 95 3.89 15.39 -14.42
CA ARG A 95 2.44 15.52 -14.66
C ARG A 95 1.63 14.46 -13.94
N TYR A 96 2.22 13.29 -13.66
CA TYR A 96 1.53 12.21 -12.95
C TYR A 96 1.19 12.56 -11.50
N LEU A 97 1.83 13.57 -10.91
CA LEU A 97 1.53 14.08 -9.55
C LEU A 97 1.27 15.59 -9.57
N ALA A 98 0.91 16.16 -10.72
CA ALA A 98 0.56 17.57 -10.80
C ALA A 98 -0.65 17.88 -9.89
N ALA A 99 -0.66 19.09 -9.32
CA ALA A 99 -1.78 19.56 -8.52
C ALA A 99 -3.11 19.45 -9.30
N GLY A 100 -4.16 18.96 -8.64
CA GLY A 100 -5.47 18.72 -9.25
C GLY A 100 -5.57 17.43 -10.08
N SER A 101 -4.48 16.69 -10.29
CA SER A 101 -4.55 15.36 -10.90
C SER A 101 -5.20 14.35 -9.94
N SER A 102 -5.86 13.33 -10.50
CA SER A 102 -6.47 12.25 -9.71
C SER A 102 -5.45 11.56 -8.78
N ASN A 103 -4.20 11.40 -9.23
CA ASN A 103 -3.14 10.81 -8.44
C ASN A 103 -2.73 11.70 -7.26
N ALA A 104 -2.63 13.02 -7.45
CA ALA A 104 -2.34 13.95 -6.37
C ALA A 104 -3.46 13.95 -5.32
N VAL A 105 -4.71 13.81 -5.75
CA VAL A 105 -5.87 13.68 -4.85
C VAL A 105 -5.80 12.38 -4.04
N LYS A 106 -5.54 11.23 -4.68
CA LYS A 106 -5.35 9.94 -3.99
C LYS A 106 -4.21 10.01 -2.97
N LEU A 107 -3.08 10.58 -3.36
CA LEU A 107 -1.91 10.73 -2.49
C LEU A 107 -2.22 11.62 -1.27
N SER A 108 -2.97 12.70 -1.47
CA SER A 108 -3.40 13.59 -0.38
C SER A 108 -4.30 12.83 0.61
N ARG A 109 -5.31 12.10 0.12
CA ARG A 109 -6.19 11.27 0.98
C ARG A 109 -5.42 10.22 1.76
N PHE A 110 -4.41 9.60 1.15
CA PHE A 110 -3.55 8.67 1.87
C PHE A 110 -2.83 9.35 3.03
N PHE A 111 -2.22 10.51 2.81
CA PHE A 111 -1.55 11.25 3.88
C PHE A 111 -2.52 11.71 4.97
N ASP A 112 -3.71 12.20 4.61
CA ASP A 112 -4.76 12.57 5.56
C ASP A 112 -5.13 11.35 6.43
N LYS A 113 -5.42 10.20 5.82
CA LYS A 113 -5.72 8.94 6.53
C LYS A 113 -4.59 8.52 7.48
N VAL A 114 -3.32 8.74 7.09
CA VAL A 114 -2.16 8.48 7.97
C VAL A 114 -2.14 9.40 9.17
N ILE A 115 -2.37 10.70 8.97
CA ILE A 115 -2.44 11.69 10.05
C ILE A 115 -3.60 11.34 10.99
N GLU A 116 -4.77 11.04 10.44
CA GLU A 116 -5.96 10.71 11.22
C GLU A 116 -5.76 9.48 12.11
N LYS A 117 -5.22 8.41 11.53
CA LYS A 117 -4.95 7.17 12.26
C LYS A 117 -3.88 7.34 13.34
N ARG A 118 -2.93 8.26 13.15
CA ARG A 118 -1.84 8.48 14.10
C ARG A 118 -2.22 9.40 15.27
N TYR A 119 -3.09 10.37 15.04
CA TYR A 119 -3.38 11.43 16.02
C TYR A 119 -4.83 11.40 16.51
N PHE A 120 -5.83 11.32 15.63
CA PHE A 120 -7.24 11.45 16.04
C PHE A 120 -7.85 10.17 16.62
N LEU A 121 -7.36 8.99 16.23
CA LEU A 121 -7.78 7.71 16.85
C LEU A 121 -7.18 7.47 18.24
N ARG A 122 -6.13 8.23 18.64
CA ARG A 122 -5.56 8.14 19.99
C ARG A 122 -6.31 8.98 21.01
N ASP A 123 -6.97 10.06 20.59
CA ASP A 123 -7.67 10.98 21.49
C ASP A 123 -9.11 10.53 21.82
N GLY A 124 -9.69 9.61 21.03
CA GLY A 124 -11.02 9.05 21.28
C GLY A 124 -11.13 8.10 22.49
N ASN A 125 -10.00 7.70 23.09
CA ASN A 125 -9.95 6.81 24.25
C ASN A 125 -9.62 7.52 25.58
N GLN A 126 -9.61 8.86 25.61
CA GLN A 126 -9.32 9.64 26.83
C GLN A 126 -10.46 10.53 27.32
N VAL A 127 -11.70 10.26 26.92
CA VAL A 127 -12.86 10.95 27.50
C VAL A 127 -13.86 9.90 28.00
N CYS A 128 -13.87 9.72 29.32
CA CYS A 128 -14.99 9.32 30.21
C CYS A 128 -14.56 8.33 31.32
N HIS A 129 -14.12 8.86 32.47
CA HIS A 129 -14.81 8.67 33.76
C HIS A 129 -14.05 9.40 34.89
N PHE A 130 -14.39 10.66 35.11
CA PHE A 130 -14.36 11.24 36.45
C PHE A 130 -15.79 11.72 36.74
N SER A 131 -16.52 10.92 37.50
CA SER A 131 -17.74 11.28 38.22
C SER A 131 -17.80 10.38 39.44
#